data_AF-A0A945L251-F1
#
_entry.id   AF-A0A945L251-F1
#
_cell.length_a   1.000
_cell.length_b   1.000
_cell.length_c   1.000
_cell.angle_alpha   90.00
_cell.angle_beta   90.00
_cell.angle_gamma   90.00
#
_symmetry.space_group_name_H-M   'P 1'
#
loop_
_entity.id
_entity.type
_entity.pdbx_description
1 polymer ?
#
loop_
_entity_poly.entity_id
_entity_poly.type
_entity_poly.pdbx_seq_one_letter_code
_entity_poly.pdbx_strand_id
1 'polypeptide(L)'
;MSFYRKIETVLSETTGQPFNIEKRRPIGGGCVSAAECLSDPNRSYFLKTNRTEFLGNFEAETDSLDSLAATATIRIPKPIASGIADDRAYLLLEYIQPGSPNTRSWSEFGRQLAALHKTPQPYFGWHRDNAIGATLQSNPKSDDW
;
A
#
# COMPACT_ATOMS: atom_id res chain seq x y z
N MET A 1 1.36 24.74 8.41
CA MET A 1 1.61 24.15 7.07
C MET A 1 0.49 23.17 6.82
N SER A 2 -0.14 23.14 5.64
CA SER A 2 -1.28 22.25 5.39
C SER A 2 -0.84 20.80 5.14
N PHE A 3 -1.74 19.85 5.37
CA PHE A 3 -1.46 18.41 5.28
C PHE A 3 -0.82 18.04 3.94
N TYR A 4 -1.43 18.50 2.84
CA TYR A 4 -0.96 18.20 1.49
C TYR A 4 0.41 18.83 1.19
N ARG A 5 0.74 19.97 1.80
CA ARG A 5 2.07 20.55 1.63
C ARG A 5 3.15 19.71 2.31
N LYS A 6 2.83 19.07 3.44
CA LYS A 6 3.71 18.08 4.08
C LYS A 6 3.85 16.82 3.21
N ILE A 7 2.75 16.36 2.60
CA ILE A 7 2.78 15.22 1.67
C ILE A 7 3.65 15.51 0.43
N GLU A 8 3.56 16.71 -0.16
CA GLU A 8 4.44 17.14 -1.25
C GLU A 8 5.92 17.10 -0.85
N THR A 9 6.24 17.60 0.36
CA THR A 9 7.61 17.54 0.91
C THR A 9 8.08 16.09 1.05
N VAL A 10 7.28 15.22 1.68
CA VAL A 10 7.62 13.80 1.85
C VAL A 10 7.84 13.10 0.51
N LEU A 11 6.95 13.31 -0.47
CA LEU A 11 7.11 12.74 -1.81
C LEU A 11 8.36 13.27 -2.51
N SER A 12 8.64 14.57 -2.39
CA SER A 12 9.79 15.19 -3.02
C SER A 12 11.11 14.67 -2.46
N GLU A 13 11.20 14.56 -1.13
CA GLU A 13 12.38 14.06 -0.42
C GLU A 13 12.59 12.56 -0.69
N THR A 14 11.53 11.76 -0.58
CA THR A 14 11.62 10.30 -0.72
C THR A 14 11.93 9.87 -2.16
N THR A 15 11.42 10.60 -3.15
CA THR A 15 11.64 10.28 -4.58
C THR A 15 12.85 10.99 -5.17
N GLY A 16 13.46 11.93 -4.44
CA GLY A 16 14.56 12.76 -4.92
C GLY A 16 14.18 13.72 -6.04
N GLN A 17 12.89 13.93 -6.30
CA GLN A 17 12.39 14.77 -7.38
C GLN A 17 11.23 15.64 -6.86
N PRO A 18 11.24 16.97 -7.11
CA PRO A 18 10.15 17.84 -6.68
C PRO A 18 8.79 17.33 -7.16
N PHE A 19 7.81 17.32 -6.28
CA PHE A 19 6.44 16.93 -6.59
C PHE A 19 5.47 17.94 -5.97
N ASN A 20 4.63 18.54 -6.82
CA ASN A 20 3.54 19.41 -6.40
C ASN A 20 2.23 18.80 -6.86
N ILE A 21 1.24 18.75 -5.97
CA ILE A 21 -0.05 18.13 -6.24
C ILE A 21 -0.88 19.11 -7.06
N GLU A 22 -1.07 18.81 -8.35
CA GLU A 22 -1.96 19.61 -9.21
C GLU A 22 -3.40 19.13 -9.14
N LYS A 23 -3.61 17.81 -9.04
CA LYS A 23 -4.94 17.20 -8.97
C LYS A 23 -4.99 16.18 -7.85
N ARG A 24 -6.16 16.13 -7.22
CA ARG A 24 -6.56 15.13 -6.24
C ARG A 24 -7.87 14.53 -6.69
N ARG A 25 -7.91 13.20 -6.80
CA ARG A 25 -9.13 12.49 -7.18
C ARG A 25 -9.43 11.42 -6.13
N PRO A 26 -10.59 11.46 -5.47
CA PRO A 26 -10.97 10.39 -4.56
C PRO A 26 -11.08 9.07 -5.34
N ILE A 27 -10.62 7.98 -4.71
CA ILE A 27 -10.74 6.63 -5.24
C ILE A 27 -11.78 5.90 -4.39
N GLY A 28 -12.85 5.44 -5.04
CA GLY A 28 -13.92 4.67 -4.39
C GLY A 28 -13.44 3.31 -3.88
N GLY A 29 -14.22 2.71 -2.98
CA GLY A 29 -13.94 1.37 -2.43
C GLY A 29 -13.18 1.35 -1.10
N GLY A 30 -12.76 2.52 -0.58
CA GLY A 30 -12.21 2.63 0.76
C GLY A 30 -13.33 2.58 1.82
N CYS A 31 -13.63 1.40 2.35
CA CYS A 31 -14.60 1.27 3.45
C CYS A 31 -14.02 1.69 4.82
N VAL A 32 -12.69 1.68 4.96
CA VAL A 32 -11.98 1.87 6.24
C VAL A 32 -11.16 3.17 6.27
N SER A 33 -10.40 3.44 5.19
CA SER A 33 -9.55 4.63 5.06
C SER A 33 -9.95 5.41 3.82
N ALA A 34 -9.82 6.74 3.88
CA ALA A 34 -10.00 7.58 2.69
C ALA A 34 -8.84 7.33 1.72
N ALA A 35 -9.16 7.22 0.42
CA ALA A 35 -8.18 6.94 -0.63
C ALA A 35 -8.27 8.00 -1.73
N GLU A 36 -7.11 8.50 -2.17
CA GLU A 36 -6.98 9.52 -3.21
C GLU A 36 -5.86 9.17 -4.19
N CYS A 37 -6.04 9.53 -5.47
CA CYS A 37 -4.94 9.71 -6.41
C CYS A 37 -4.46 11.14 -6.32
N LEU A 38 -3.17 11.33 -6.05
CA LEU A 38 -2.47 12.60 -6.14
C LEU A 38 -1.66 12.61 -7.43
N SER A 39 -1.80 13.64 -8.26
CA SER A 39 -1.08 13.67 -9.54
C SER A 39 -0.56 15.04 -9.92
N ASP A 40 0.62 15.04 -10.53
CA ASP A 40 1.14 16.09 -11.41
C ASP A 40 0.97 15.63 -12.89
N PRO A 41 1.41 16.40 -13.91
CA PRO A 41 1.27 16.00 -15.31
C PRO A 41 2.04 14.73 -15.71
N ASN A 42 3.04 14.33 -14.93
CA ASN A 42 4.00 13.28 -15.26
C ASN A 42 3.84 12.02 -14.39
N ARG A 43 3.36 12.17 -13.15
CA ARG A 43 3.41 11.16 -12.10
C ARG A 43 2.14 11.17 -11.27
N SER A 44 1.83 10.01 -10.71
CA SER A 44 0.69 9.81 -9.82
C SER A 44 1.09 8.95 -8.64
N TYR A 45 0.52 9.25 -7.48
CA TYR A 45 0.72 8.54 -6.24
C TYR A 45 -0.63 8.21 -5.61
N PHE A 46 -0.70 7.06 -4.96
CA PHE A 46 -1.87 6.64 -4.22
C PHE A 46 -1.68 7.02 -2.75
N LEU A 47 -2.63 7.77 -2.20
CA LEU A 47 -2.63 8.20 -0.81
C LEU A 47 -3.80 7.54 -0.07
N LYS A 48 -3.51 6.83 1.01
CA LYS A 48 -4.49 6.52 2.05
C LYS A 48 -4.33 7.49 3.22
N THR A 49 -5.45 7.89 3.82
CA THR A 49 -5.45 8.66 5.07
C THR A 49 -6.46 8.11 6.06
N ASN A 50 -6.15 8.27 7.35
CA ASN A 50 -7.04 7.95 8.46
C ASN A 50 -6.62 8.73 9.72
N ARG A 51 -7.30 8.51 10.84
CA ARG A 51 -6.91 9.01 12.17
C ARG A 51 -5.53 8.48 12.58
N THR A 52 -4.83 9.17 13.47
CA THR A 52 -3.43 8.87 13.83
C THR A 52 -3.21 7.45 14.37
N GLU A 53 -4.23 6.85 15.01
CA GLU A 53 -4.18 5.49 15.56
C GLU A 53 -4.01 4.42 14.48
N PHE A 54 -4.31 4.73 13.21
CA PHE A 54 -4.09 3.82 12.08
C PHE A 54 -2.64 3.78 11.60
N LEU A 55 -1.72 4.53 12.20
CA LEU A 55 -0.31 4.49 11.80
C LEU A 55 0.24 3.05 11.83
N GLY A 56 -0.02 2.30 12.90
CA GLY A 56 0.41 0.91 13.01
C GLY A 56 -0.16 -0.01 11.91
N ASN A 57 -1.40 0.24 11.46
CA ASN A 57 -2.00 -0.47 10.34
C ASN A 57 -1.27 -0.16 9.01
N PHE A 58 -0.93 1.12 8.77
CA PHE A 58 -0.22 1.52 7.56
C PHE A 58 1.24 1.05 7.53
N GLU A 59 1.90 0.99 8.69
CA GLU A 59 3.24 0.39 8.82
C GLU A 59 3.20 -1.12 8.58
N ALA A 60 2.19 -1.82 9.11
CA ALA A 60 1.98 -3.24 8.83
C ALA A 60 1.66 -3.49 7.35
N GLU A 61 0.86 -2.63 6.72
CA GLU A 61 0.58 -2.71 5.27
C GLU A 61 1.84 -2.46 4.44
N THR A 62 2.66 -1.47 4.80
CA THR A 62 3.96 -1.19 4.15
C THR A 62 4.86 -2.42 4.17
N ASP A 63 5.06 -3.01 5.35
CA ASP A 63 5.89 -4.19 5.57
C ASP A 63 5.35 -5.42 4.79
N SER A 64 4.03 -5.56 4.73
CA SER A 64 3.37 -6.64 3.97
C SER A 64 3.56 -6.46 2.45
N LEU A 65 3.46 -5.23 1.94
CA LEU A 65 3.71 -4.92 0.53
C LEU A 65 5.17 -5.15 0.16
N ASP A 66 6.12 -4.75 1.00
CA ASP A 66 7.55 -5.00 0.76
C ASP A 66 7.84 -6.51 0.73
N SER A 67 7.25 -7.27 1.65
CA SER A 67 7.41 -8.72 1.71
C SER A 67 6.82 -9.44 0.49
N LEU A 68 5.65 -8.99 0.02
CA LEU A 68 5.05 -9.49 -1.22
C LEU A 68 5.86 -9.09 -2.45
N ALA A 69 6.43 -7.89 -2.49
CA ALA A 69 7.26 -7.44 -3.60
C ALA A 69 8.56 -8.26 -3.69
N ALA A 70 9.14 -8.64 -2.55
CA ALA A 70 10.37 -9.43 -2.47
C ALA A 70 10.25 -10.84 -3.07
N THR A 71 9.03 -11.39 -3.17
CA THR A 71 8.83 -12.70 -3.84
C THR A 71 9.02 -12.61 -5.36
N ALA A 72 8.91 -11.40 -5.93
CA ALA A 72 8.97 -11.15 -7.37
C ALA A 72 7.97 -11.99 -8.20
N THR A 73 6.84 -12.40 -7.61
CA THR A 73 5.87 -13.29 -8.27
C THR A 73 4.71 -12.56 -8.94
N ILE A 74 4.24 -11.47 -8.34
CA ILE A 74 3.08 -10.70 -8.81
C ILE A 74 3.37 -9.21 -8.70
N ARG A 75 2.71 -8.38 -9.53
CA ARG A 75 2.86 -6.92 -9.44
C ARG A 75 2.25 -6.41 -8.12
N ILE A 76 3.10 -5.80 -7.31
CA ILE A 76 2.75 -5.13 -6.04
C ILE A 76 3.03 -3.63 -6.19
N PRO A 77 2.16 -2.73 -5.69
CA PRO A 77 2.45 -1.30 -5.65
C PRO A 77 3.60 -1.03 -4.69
N LYS A 78 4.61 -0.27 -5.14
CA LYS A 78 5.74 0.08 -4.29
C LYS A 78 5.32 1.00 -3.12
N PRO A 79 5.63 0.64 -1.86
CA PRO A 79 5.51 1.59 -0.75
C PRO A 79 6.49 2.74 -0.87
N ILE A 80 6.03 3.95 -0.59
CA ILE A 80 6.85 5.17 -0.67
C ILE A 80 7.13 5.68 0.73
N ALA A 81 6.08 5.99 1.49
CA ALA A 81 6.21 6.48 2.85
C ALA A 81 4.91 6.27 3.63
N SER A 82 5.00 6.07 4.93
CA SER A 82 3.90 6.15 5.88
C SER A 82 4.29 7.04 7.06
N GLY A 83 3.31 7.60 7.75
CA GLY A 83 3.60 8.52 8.86
C GLY A 83 2.37 9.28 9.36
N ILE A 84 2.63 10.28 10.20
CA ILE A 84 1.61 11.20 10.70
C ILE A 84 1.92 12.62 10.21
N ALA A 85 0.90 13.28 9.67
CA ALA A 85 0.94 14.70 9.32
C ALA A 85 -0.40 15.34 9.66
N ASP A 86 -0.37 16.50 10.33
CA ASP A 86 -1.56 17.29 10.70
C ASP A 86 -2.70 16.43 11.29
N ASP A 87 -2.36 15.66 12.33
CA ASP A 87 -3.27 14.77 13.07
C ASP A 87 -3.96 13.70 12.21
N ARG A 88 -3.28 13.27 11.14
CA ARG A 88 -3.72 12.18 10.26
C ARG A 88 -2.60 11.21 10.01
N ALA A 89 -2.88 9.91 10.14
CA ALA A 89 -2.01 8.88 9.60
C ALA A 89 -2.16 8.83 8.07
N TYR A 90 -1.06 8.55 7.37
CA TYR A 90 -1.04 8.39 5.93
C TYR A 90 -0.20 7.19 5.48
N LEU A 91 -0.54 6.68 4.29
CA LEU A 91 0.27 5.74 3.51
C LEU A 91 0.31 6.22 2.07
N LEU A 92 1.51 6.44 1.55
CA LEU A 92 1.81 6.79 0.17
C LEU A 92 2.38 5.58 -0.56
N LEU A 93 1.75 5.22 -1.68
CA LEU A 93 2.14 4.12 -2.54
C LEU A 93 2.31 4.61 -3.98
N GLU A 94 3.01 3.82 -4.77
CA GLU A 94 2.92 3.86 -6.23
C GLU A 94 1.45 3.79 -6.67
N TYR A 95 1.05 4.69 -7.57
CA TYR A 95 -0.25 4.58 -8.22
C TYR A 95 -0.16 3.65 -9.43
N ILE A 96 -0.79 2.49 -9.35
CA ILE A 96 -0.95 1.58 -10.49
C ILE A 96 -2.19 2.02 -11.27
N GLN A 97 -1.98 2.46 -12.51
CA GLN A 97 -3.08 2.78 -13.42
C GLN A 97 -3.90 1.51 -13.73
N PRO A 98 -5.22 1.49 -13.44
CA PRO A 98 -6.05 0.34 -13.75
C PRO A 98 -6.10 0.07 -15.25
N GLY A 99 -5.93 -1.18 -15.63
CA GLY A 99 -6.16 -1.67 -16.98
C GLY A 99 -7.54 -2.31 -17.16
N SER A 100 -7.90 -2.64 -18.40
CA SER A 100 -9.13 -3.37 -18.70
C SER A 100 -8.91 -4.89 -18.54
N PRO A 101 -9.67 -5.58 -17.68
CA PRO A 101 -9.53 -7.02 -17.49
C PRO A 101 -9.91 -7.77 -18.77
N ASN A 102 -9.13 -8.80 -19.08
CA ASN A 102 -9.39 -9.73 -20.17
C ASN A 102 -8.93 -11.15 -19.80
N THR A 103 -9.36 -12.16 -20.56
CA THR A 103 -9.05 -13.58 -20.28
C THR A 103 -7.55 -13.83 -20.12
N ARG A 104 -6.71 -13.20 -20.94
CA ARG A 104 -5.25 -13.35 -20.85
C ARG A 104 -4.71 -12.78 -19.53
N SER A 105 -5.17 -11.60 -19.12
CA SER A 105 -4.74 -10.99 -17.84
C SER A 105 -5.17 -11.82 -16.63
N TRP A 106 -6.35 -12.45 -16.67
CA TRP A 106 -6.81 -13.34 -15.59
C TRP A 106 -6.01 -14.64 -15.52
N SER A 107 -5.73 -15.26 -16.67
CA SER A 107 -4.87 -16.45 -16.72
C SER A 107 -3.44 -16.14 -16.24
N GLU A 108 -2.92 -14.94 -16.55
CA GLU A 108 -1.63 -14.49 -16.07
C GLU A 108 -1.63 -14.26 -14.55
N PHE A 109 -2.63 -13.54 -14.04
CA PHE A 109 -2.82 -13.33 -12.61
C PHE A 109 -2.88 -14.66 -11.84
N GLY A 110 -3.63 -15.65 -12.35
CA GLY A 110 -3.71 -16.97 -11.73
C GLY A 110 -2.36 -17.69 -11.64
N ARG A 111 -1.51 -17.58 -12.68
CA ARG A 111 -0.15 -18.14 -12.66
C ARG A 111 0.76 -17.42 -11.66
N GLN A 112 0.69 -16.09 -11.61
CA GLN A 112 1.47 -15.27 -10.68
C GLN A 112 1.05 -15.50 -9.23
N LEU A 113 -0.25 -15.63 -8.96
CA LEU A 113 -0.77 -15.96 -7.64
C LEU A 113 -0.36 -17.38 -7.20
N ALA A 114 -0.42 -18.36 -8.11
CA ALA A 114 0.08 -19.70 -7.82
C ALA A 114 1.59 -19.73 -7.55
N ALA A 115 2.39 -18.87 -8.22
CA ALA A 115 3.80 -18.71 -7.92
C ALA A 115 4.01 -18.09 -6.53
N LEU A 116 3.22 -17.07 -6.15
CA LEU A 116 3.24 -16.48 -4.81
C LEU A 116 3.01 -17.55 -3.74
N HIS A 117 1.96 -18.36 -3.87
CA HIS A 117 1.62 -19.43 -2.92
C HIS A 117 2.71 -20.51 -2.78
N LYS A 118 3.59 -20.67 -3.78
CA LYS A 118 4.71 -21.62 -3.73
C LYS A 118 5.93 -21.06 -2.99
N THR A 119 5.91 -19.80 -2.56
CA THR A 119 6.98 -19.21 -1.74
C THR A 119 7.00 -19.92 -0.38
N PRO A 120 8.09 -20.61 -0.02
CA PRO A 120 8.10 -21.44 1.18
C PRO A 120 8.18 -20.58 2.45
N GLN A 121 7.41 -20.96 3.47
CA GLN A 121 7.54 -20.46 4.84
C GLN A 121 7.47 -21.66 5.79
N PRO A 122 8.40 -21.81 6.75
CA PRO A 122 8.48 -23.00 7.59
C PRO A 122 7.45 -23.05 8.73
N TYR A 123 6.63 -22.01 8.88
CA TYR A 123 5.62 -21.86 9.92
C TYR A 123 4.39 -21.11 9.39
N PHE A 124 3.27 -21.18 10.09
CA PHE A 124 2.10 -20.32 9.92
C PHE A 124 2.21 -19.06 10.77
N GLY A 125 1.55 -17.98 10.33
CA GLY A 125 1.64 -16.67 10.97
C GLY A 125 2.68 -15.76 10.31
N TRP A 126 3.04 -14.69 11.00
CA TRP A 126 3.85 -13.58 10.49
C TRP A 126 4.66 -12.94 11.62
N HIS A 127 5.70 -12.17 11.32
CA HIS A 127 6.53 -11.59 12.38
C HIS A 127 5.85 -10.45 13.15
N ARG A 128 4.68 -9.99 12.68
CA ARG A 128 3.86 -8.97 13.33
C ARG A 128 2.38 -9.19 13.07
N ASP A 129 1.56 -8.72 13.99
CA ASP A 129 0.12 -8.59 13.77
C ASP A 129 -0.15 -7.54 12.70
N ASN A 130 -1.22 -7.74 11.95
CA ASN A 130 -1.69 -6.83 10.91
C ASN A 130 -3.22 -6.72 10.98
N ALA A 131 -3.88 -6.35 9.89
CA ALA A 131 -5.33 -6.19 9.89
C ALA A 131 -5.97 -6.69 8.59
N ILE A 132 -7.17 -7.25 8.73
CA ILE A 132 -8.10 -7.47 7.62
C ILE A 132 -9.17 -6.38 7.73
N GLY A 133 -9.08 -5.36 6.88
CA GLY A 133 -9.92 -4.17 6.99
C GLY A 133 -9.63 -3.42 8.29
N ALA A 134 -10.63 -3.31 9.18
CA ALA A 134 -10.48 -2.67 10.49
C ALA A 134 -10.20 -3.68 11.63
N THR A 135 -10.24 -4.98 11.35
CA THR A 135 -10.09 -6.03 12.37
C THR A 135 -8.63 -6.42 12.51
N LEU A 136 -8.12 -6.42 13.74
CA LEU A 136 -6.80 -6.94 14.07
C LEU A 136 -6.72 -8.43 13.71
N GLN A 137 -5.70 -8.80 12.95
CA GLN A 137 -5.35 -10.19 12.68
C GLN A 137 -4.08 -10.53 13.47
N SER A 138 -4.25 -11.39 14.47
CA SER A 138 -3.13 -11.92 15.23
C SER A 138 -2.38 -12.94 14.39
N ASN A 139 -1.05 -12.83 14.35
CA ASN A 139 -0.20 -13.67 13.50
C ASN A 139 0.94 -14.38 14.26
N PRO A 140 0.71 -14.98 15.45
CA PRO A 140 1.77 -15.70 16.15
C PRO A 140 2.29 -16.85 15.26
N LYS A 141 3.60 -17.13 15.38
CA LYS A 141 4.20 -18.28 14.70
C LYS A 141 3.60 -19.58 15.26
N SER A 142 3.20 -20.47 14.37
CA SER A 142 2.71 -21.82 14.70
C SER A 142 3.21 -22.83 13.68
N ASP A 143 3.49 -24.05 14.13
CA ASP A 143 3.83 -25.18 13.25
C ASP A 143 2.60 -26.04 12.91
N ASP A 144 1.45 -25.73 13.53
CA ASP A 144 0.14 -26.35 13.30
C ASP A 144 -0.86 -25.31 12.77
N TRP A 145 -1.69 -25.73 11.81
CA TRP A 145 -2.64 -24.87 11.10
C TRP A 145 -4.00 -24.83 11.80
#